data_AF-A0A7K2Z7E4-F1
#
_entry.id   AF-A0A7K2Z7E4-F1
#
_cell.length_a   1.000
_cell.length_b   1.000
_cell.length_c   1.000
_cell.angle_alpha   90.00
_cell.angle_beta   90.00
_cell.angle_gamma   90.00
#
_symmetry.space_group_name_H-M   'P 1'
#
loop_
_entity.id
_entity.type
_entity.pdbx_description
1 polymer ?
#
loop_
_entity_poly.entity_id
_entity_poly.type
_entity_poly.pdbx_seq_one_letter_code
_entity_poly.pdbx_strand_id
1 'polypeptide(L)'
;MTRRRPHRVLAAVCAAAVLALTPAPPAHADAIRDQQWALAALHTDRAWQTTKGAGVTVAVLDTGVDGTHPDLVGQVLPGKDLVGFGAGKGDPSWALHGTAMAGIIAGRGNGLGRADGILGIAPEVRILPVRVILESKDPARAKARKTRGTALAQGIRWAADNGADVINLSLGDDSESAHPDPGEDSAIQYALSKGISVVASAGNGGEKGDRISYPAAYPGVIAVAAVDEYGTHASFSTRRWYATVSAPGVDIVVANPDGHYYIEWGTSAAAAFVSGAVALVRAAHPGLDPAQIKKLLADTARDAPAEGRDDARGYGIVDPAEAIEAGSRLRPGELSAQTATAGHRRKFFGPGPTPP
;
A
#
# COMPACT_ATOMS: atom_id res chain seq x y z
N MET A 1 56.12 67.88 -51.74
CA MET A 1 55.11 68.94 -52.00
C MET A 1 53.98 68.26 -52.74
N THR A 2 52.72 68.17 -52.33
CA THR A 2 51.87 69.01 -51.48
C THR A 2 50.77 68.14 -50.86
N ARG A 3 50.50 68.37 -49.58
CA ARG A 3 49.38 67.84 -48.80
C ARG A 3 48.03 68.16 -49.47
N ARG A 4 47.01 67.34 -49.22
CA ARG A 4 45.70 67.81 -48.72
C ARG A 4 44.92 66.67 -48.04
N ARG A 5 44.23 67.09 -46.97
CA ARG A 5 43.69 66.33 -45.83
C ARG A 5 42.43 65.53 -46.17
N PRO A 6 42.10 64.47 -45.41
CA PRO A 6 40.83 63.76 -45.54
C PRO A 6 39.81 64.29 -44.52
N HIS A 7 38.58 64.53 -44.93
CA HIS A 7 37.45 64.60 -44.01
C HIS A 7 36.22 63.89 -44.55
N ARG A 8 35.96 62.75 -43.91
CA ARG A 8 34.68 62.33 -43.33
C ARG A 8 33.65 61.72 -44.29
N VAL A 9 33.73 60.38 -44.40
CA VAL A 9 32.58 59.53 -44.73
C VAL A 9 31.87 59.20 -43.42
N LEU A 10 30.59 59.55 -43.34
CA LEU A 10 29.67 59.06 -42.33
C LEU A 10 28.62 58.23 -43.07
N ALA A 11 28.58 56.92 -42.82
CA ALA A 11 27.41 56.10 -43.10
C ALA A 11 27.39 54.97 -42.08
N ALA A 12 26.35 54.99 -41.25
CA ALA A 12 26.18 54.18 -40.06
C ALA A 12 25.96 52.70 -40.39
N VAL A 13 26.51 51.85 -39.52
CA VAL A 13 26.35 50.40 -39.49
C VAL A 13 24.99 50.06 -38.88
N CYS A 14 24.13 49.38 -39.62
CA CYS A 14 23.01 48.60 -39.06
C CYS A 14 23.40 47.12 -39.10
N ALA A 15 23.94 46.58 -38.01
CA ALA A 15 24.12 45.15 -37.82
C ALA A 15 22.98 44.63 -36.94
N ALA A 16 22.01 43.96 -37.55
CA ALA A 16 20.99 43.21 -36.82
C ALA A 16 21.62 41.98 -36.19
N ALA A 17 21.64 41.91 -34.86
CA ALA A 17 22.03 40.72 -34.11
C ALA A 17 20.88 39.70 -34.16
N VAL A 18 21.08 38.60 -34.89
CA VAL A 18 20.23 37.42 -34.79
C VAL A 18 20.67 36.65 -33.53
N LEU A 19 19.92 36.80 -32.43
CA LEU A 19 20.01 35.86 -31.31
C LEU A 19 19.39 34.54 -31.79
N ALA A 20 20.23 33.52 -32.01
CA ALA A 20 19.75 32.16 -32.16
C ALA A 20 19.14 31.73 -30.81
N LEU A 21 17.80 31.67 -30.75
CA LEU A 21 17.10 30.96 -29.69
C LEU A 21 17.35 29.46 -29.87
N THR A 22 18.39 28.94 -29.24
CA THR A 22 18.46 27.52 -28.95
C THR A 22 17.40 27.23 -27.90
N PRO A 23 16.40 26.36 -28.15
CA PRO A 23 15.50 25.95 -27.09
C PRO A 23 16.34 25.26 -26.02
N ALA A 24 16.32 25.79 -24.80
CA ALA A 24 16.80 25.05 -23.65
C ALA A 24 16.04 23.72 -23.62
N PRO A 25 16.69 22.58 -23.35
CA PRO A 25 15.95 21.35 -23.10
C PRO A 25 14.93 21.64 -21.99
N PRO A 26 13.68 21.15 -22.09
CA PRO A 26 12.75 21.29 -20.99
C PRO A 26 13.44 20.73 -19.75
N ALA A 27 13.60 21.57 -18.74
CA ALA A 27 13.91 21.09 -17.41
C ALA A 27 12.70 20.24 -17.00
N HIS A 28 12.78 18.93 -17.24
CA HIS A 28 11.87 17.99 -16.62
C HIS A 28 12.15 18.12 -15.12
N ALA A 29 11.26 18.84 -14.43
CA ALA A 29 11.26 18.86 -12.99
C ALA A 29 11.12 17.42 -12.51
N ASP A 30 12.19 16.93 -11.88
CA ASP A 30 12.23 15.89 -10.84
C ASP A 30 10.89 15.14 -10.71
N ALA A 31 10.74 14.07 -11.48
CA ALA A 31 9.45 13.46 -11.67
C ALA A 31 9.01 12.81 -10.35
N ILE A 32 7.74 12.92 -9.97
CA ILE A 32 7.15 12.24 -8.80
C ILE A 32 7.54 10.75 -8.73
N ARG A 33 7.79 10.11 -9.88
CA ARG A 33 8.25 8.72 -10.01
C ARG A 33 9.69 8.49 -9.59
N ASP A 34 10.57 9.47 -9.75
CA ASP A 34 11.97 9.37 -9.35
C ASP A 34 12.10 9.23 -7.82
N GLN A 35 11.10 9.71 -7.09
CA GLN A 35 10.98 9.57 -5.63
C GLN A 35 10.33 8.25 -5.20
N GLN A 36 9.79 7.43 -6.12
CA GLN A 36 9.12 6.16 -5.80
C GLN A 36 10.09 4.98 -5.66
N TRP A 37 11.10 5.13 -4.79
CA TRP A 37 12.12 4.11 -4.52
C TRP A 37 11.53 2.74 -4.18
N ALA A 38 10.38 2.73 -3.49
CA ALA A 38 9.68 1.54 -3.04
C ALA A 38 9.32 0.57 -4.19
N LEU A 39 8.98 1.06 -5.37
CA LEU A 39 8.65 0.20 -6.52
C LEU A 39 9.89 -0.57 -7.01
N ALA A 40 11.03 0.11 -7.09
CA ALA A 40 12.31 -0.53 -7.42
C ALA A 40 12.72 -1.52 -6.33
N ALA A 41 12.60 -1.14 -5.06
CA ALA A 41 12.93 -2.00 -3.92
C ALA A 41 12.05 -3.26 -3.86
N LEU A 42 10.84 -3.24 -4.42
CA LEU A 42 9.92 -4.38 -4.51
C LEU A 42 9.98 -5.12 -5.86
N HIS A 43 10.96 -4.82 -6.73
CA HIS A 43 11.12 -5.48 -8.04
C HIS A 43 9.83 -5.50 -8.88
N THR A 44 9.05 -4.42 -8.84
CA THR A 44 7.74 -4.38 -9.52
C THR A 44 7.89 -4.46 -11.03
N ASP A 45 9.00 -3.99 -11.60
CA ASP A 45 9.33 -4.11 -13.01
C ASP A 45 9.40 -5.58 -13.47
N ARG A 46 10.00 -6.47 -12.68
CA ARG A 46 10.01 -7.92 -12.93
C ARG A 46 8.61 -8.52 -12.81
N ALA A 47 7.86 -8.16 -11.77
CA ALA A 47 6.49 -8.67 -11.60
C ALA A 47 5.57 -8.25 -12.77
N TRP A 48 5.71 -7.01 -13.25
CA TRP A 48 4.93 -6.46 -14.36
C TRP A 48 5.21 -7.08 -15.72
N GLN A 49 6.29 -7.85 -15.88
CA GLN A 49 6.51 -8.69 -17.07
C GLN A 49 5.48 -9.82 -17.15
N THR A 50 4.87 -10.21 -16.02
CA THR A 50 3.82 -11.24 -15.96
C THR A 50 2.43 -10.62 -15.87
N THR A 51 2.21 -9.71 -14.92
CA THR A 51 0.89 -9.08 -14.71
C THR A 51 1.01 -7.75 -13.97
N LYS A 52 0.03 -6.87 -14.16
CA LYS A 52 -0.14 -5.62 -13.41
C LYS A 52 -1.37 -5.63 -12.49
N GLY A 53 -1.99 -6.80 -12.30
CA GLY A 53 -3.13 -6.98 -11.41
C GLY A 53 -4.51 -6.90 -12.08
N ALA A 54 -4.58 -6.90 -13.41
CA ALA A 54 -5.86 -6.87 -14.13
C ALA A 54 -6.81 -7.99 -13.66
N GLY A 55 -8.09 -7.65 -13.49
CA GLY A 55 -9.13 -8.58 -13.06
C GLY A 55 -9.23 -8.82 -11.56
N VAL A 56 -8.32 -8.24 -10.76
CA VAL A 56 -8.35 -8.33 -9.30
C VAL A 56 -8.95 -7.06 -8.69
N THR A 57 -9.79 -7.23 -7.66
CA THR A 57 -10.35 -6.12 -6.88
C THR A 57 -9.74 -6.08 -5.49
N VAL A 58 -9.15 -4.94 -5.12
CA VAL A 58 -8.62 -4.67 -3.78
C VAL A 58 -9.59 -3.76 -3.03
N ALA A 59 -10.16 -4.26 -1.95
CA ALA A 59 -10.96 -3.45 -1.04
C ALA A 59 -10.06 -2.67 -0.08
N VAL A 60 -10.22 -1.35 -0.05
CA VAL A 60 -9.47 -0.45 0.84
C VAL A 60 -10.42 -0.01 1.95
N LEU A 61 -10.27 -0.64 3.12
CA LEU A 61 -11.06 -0.32 4.31
C LEU A 61 -10.33 0.75 5.11
N ASP A 62 -10.76 2.00 4.95
CA ASP A 62 -9.99 3.17 5.40
C ASP A 62 -10.91 4.39 5.66
N THR A 63 -10.40 5.61 5.48
CA THR A 63 -11.11 6.89 5.66
C THR A 63 -11.99 7.30 4.48
N GLY A 64 -12.03 6.48 3.43
CA GLY A 64 -12.63 6.77 2.12
C GLY A 64 -11.54 6.89 1.04
N VAL A 65 -11.95 7.00 -0.22
CA VAL A 65 -11.02 7.21 -1.35
C VAL A 65 -11.59 8.27 -2.27
N ASP A 66 -10.79 9.27 -2.63
CA ASP A 66 -11.14 10.21 -3.69
C ASP A 66 -10.78 9.63 -5.06
N GLY A 67 -11.75 8.94 -5.67
CA GLY A 67 -11.62 8.39 -7.03
C GLY A 67 -11.56 9.45 -8.14
N THR A 68 -11.61 10.74 -7.82
CA THR A 68 -11.37 11.82 -8.79
C THR A 68 -9.93 12.31 -8.84
N HIS A 69 -9.04 11.78 -7.98
CA HIS A 69 -7.61 11.99 -8.12
C HIS A 69 -7.14 11.55 -9.52
N PRO A 70 -6.31 12.35 -10.23
CA PRO A 70 -5.88 12.04 -11.60
C PRO A 70 -5.26 10.64 -11.77
N ASP A 71 -4.51 10.17 -10.78
CA ASP A 71 -3.87 8.84 -10.82
C ASP A 71 -4.80 7.66 -10.52
N LEU A 72 -6.03 7.91 -10.08
CA LEU A 72 -7.00 6.87 -9.69
C LEU A 72 -8.27 6.88 -10.56
N VAL A 73 -8.39 7.88 -11.44
CA VAL A 73 -9.59 8.05 -12.25
C VAL A 73 -9.86 6.80 -13.09
N GLY A 74 -11.08 6.31 -13.00
CA GLY A 74 -11.52 5.12 -13.72
C GLY A 74 -11.05 3.78 -13.13
N GLN A 75 -10.45 3.72 -11.94
CA GLN A 75 -10.15 2.47 -11.22
C GLN A 75 -10.96 2.27 -9.93
N VAL A 76 -11.42 3.35 -9.32
CA VAL A 76 -12.20 3.31 -8.08
C VAL A 76 -13.66 2.93 -8.38
N LEU A 77 -14.13 1.87 -7.75
CA LEU A 77 -15.50 1.37 -7.82
C LEU A 77 -16.43 2.15 -6.87
N PRO A 78 -17.76 2.06 -7.05
CA PRO A 78 -18.71 2.52 -6.04
C PRO A 78 -18.45 1.84 -4.70
N GLY A 79 -18.26 2.65 -3.66
CA GLY A 79 -17.92 2.19 -2.32
C GLY A 79 -19.08 2.12 -1.34
N LYS A 80 -18.73 1.85 -0.08
CA LYS A 80 -19.65 1.88 1.05
C LYS A 80 -19.11 2.75 2.18
N ASP A 81 -19.95 3.62 2.74
CA ASP A 81 -19.66 4.32 4.00
C ASP A 81 -20.41 3.65 5.15
N LEU A 82 -19.67 3.11 6.11
CA LEU A 82 -20.21 2.50 7.34
C LEU A 82 -20.08 3.40 8.57
N VAL A 83 -19.40 4.55 8.44
CA VAL A 83 -19.42 5.59 9.47
C VAL A 83 -20.66 6.45 9.31
N GLY A 84 -20.97 6.88 8.08
CA GLY A 84 -22.18 7.58 7.69
C GLY A 84 -22.27 9.03 8.19
N PHE A 85 -21.16 9.61 8.66
CA PHE A 85 -21.03 11.01 9.06
C PHE A 85 -19.54 11.40 9.08
N GLY A 86 -19.25 12.68 9.32
CA GLY A 86 -17.89 13.24 9.32
C GLY A 86 -17.65 14.06 8.06
N ALA A 87 -16.38 14.30 7.74
CA ALA A 87 -15.97 14.98 6.52
C ALA A 87 -16.56 14.28 5.28
N GLY A 88 -16.91 15.06 4.27
CA GLY A 88 -17.32 14.63 2.94
C GLY A 88 -16.43 15.26 1.86
N LYS A 89 -16.66 14.91 0.60
CA LYS A 89 -15.85 15.41 -0.51
C LYS A 89 -15.75 16.94 -0.51
N GLY A 90 -14.51 17.45 -0.56
CA GLY A 90 -14.19 18.88 -0.53
C GLY A 90 -13.82 19.40 0.87
N ASP A 91 -14.11 18.65 1.93
CA ASP A 91 -13.64 18.99 3.26
C ASP A 91 -12.13 18.69 3.43
N PRO A 92 -11.38 19.49 4.20
CA PRO A 92 -9.93 19.27 4.38
C PRO A 92 -9.53 17.93 4.99
N SER A 93 -10.45 17.23 5.66
CA SER A 93 -10.22 15.92 6.30
C SER A 93 -10.94 14.78 5.58
N TRP A 94 -11.26 14.96 4.30
CA TRP A 94 -11.88 13.93 3.49
C TRP A 94 -10.84 13.00 2.87
N ALA A 95 -10.93 11.71 3.18
CA ALA A 95 -10.29 10.61 2.44
C ALA A 95 -8.78 10.78 2.16
N LEU A 96 -8.03 11.47 3.02
CA LEU A 96 -6.59 11.72 2.82
C LEU A 96 -5.81 10.40 2.82
N HIS A 97 -5.92 9.65 3.92
CA HIS A 97 -5.18 8.41 4.16
C HIS A 97 -5.63 7.30 3.21
N GLY A 98 -6.95 7.08 3.03
CA GLY A 98 -7.40 6.03 2.11
C GLY A 98 -7.08 6.32 0.64
N THR A 99 -7.03 7.58 0.21
CA THR A 99 -6.55 7.94 -1.14
C THR A 99 -5.06 7.68 -1.30
N ALA A 100 -4.26 7.99 -0.28
CA ALA A 100 -2.84 7.63 -0.25
C ALA A 100 -2.63 6.12 -0.43
N MET A 101 -3.36 5.30 0.34
CA MET A 101 -3.26 3.84 0.26
C MET A 101 -3.74 3.31 -1.10
N ALA A 102 -4.85 3.82 -1.63
CA ALA A 102 -5.34 3.46 -2.95
C ALA A 102 -4.34 3.83 -4.06
N GLY A 103 -3.64 4.97 -3.91
CA GLY A 103 -2.56 5.40 -4.78
C GLY A 103 -1.38 4.43 -4.78
N ILE A 104 -0.90 4.03 -3.61
CA ILE A 104 0.16 3.02 -3.46
C ILE A 104 -0.24 1.69 -4.12
N ILE A 105 -1.49 1.26 -3.97
CA ILE A 105 -1.97 -0.01 -4.52
C ILE A 105 -2.12 0.08 -6.04
N ALA A 106 -2.85 1.07 -6.55
CA ALA A 106 -3.42 1.04 -7.90
C ALA A 106 -3.07 2.24 -8.78
N GLY A 107 -2.33 3.25 -8.29
CA GLY A 107 -1.99 4.45 -9.04
C GLY A 107 -1.56 4.13 -10.47
N ARG A 108 -2.25 4.67 -11.46
CA ARG A 108 -1.95 4.40 -12.88
C ARG A 108 -1.12 5.49 -13.53
N GLY A 109 -0.78 6.54 -12.78
CA GLY A 109 -0.28 7.79 -13.33
C GLY A 109 -1.32 8.53 -14.16
N ASN A 110 -0.98 9.76 -14.51
CA ASN A 110 -1.80 10.66 -15.30
C ASN A 110 -0.99 11.32 -16.43
N GLY A 111 -1.59 12.27 -17.13
CA GLY A 111 -0.95 12.92 -18.28
C GLY A 111 -0.83 12.05 -19.52
N LEU A 112 -0.10 12.55 -20.52
CA LEU A 112 0.07 11.86 -21.81
C LEU A 112 0.80 10.53 -21.61
N GLY A 113 0.21 9.44 -22.11
CA GLY A 113 0.80 8.11 -21.97
C GLY A 113 0.88 7.61 -20.52
N ARG A 114 0.19 8.27 -19.57
CA ARG A 114 0.35 8.04 -18.14
C ARG A 114 1.81 8.22 -17.70
N ALA A 115 2.45 9.31 -18.11
CA ALA A 115 3.85 9.60 -17.77
C ALA A 115 4.01 10.35 -16.43
N ASP A 116 2.96 11.02 -15.96
CA ASP A 116 2.98 11.87 -14.78
C ASP A 116 2.37 11.15 -13.56
N GLY A 117 2.55 11.74 -12.38
CA GLY A 117 2.01 11.22 -11.11
C GLY A 117 2.61 9.90 -10.66
N ILE A 118 2.01 9.31 -9.64
CA ILE A 118 2.48 8.06 -9.03
C ILE A 118 2.01 6.83 -9.81
N LEU A 119 2.84 5.80 -9.80
CA LEU A 119 2.45 4.43 -10.10
C LEU A 119 2.23 3.65 -8.80
N GLY A 120 1.14 2.91 -8.71
CA GLY A 120 0.93 1.91 -7.67
C GLY A 120 1.59 0.60 -8.06
N ILE A 121 1.80 -0.28 -7.08
CA ILE A 121 2.41 -1.60 -7.29
C ILE A 121 1.59 -2.50 -8.22
N ALA A 122 0.26 -2.37 -8.25
CA ALA A 122 -0.64 -3.15 -9.09
C ALA A 122 -1.57 -2.22 -9.90
N PRO A 123 -1.05 -1.51 -10.92
CA PRO A 123 -1.74 -0.39 -11.56
C PRO A 123 -2.94 -0.78 -12.45
N GLU A 124 -3.28 -2.07 -12.55
CA GLU A 124 -4.45 -2.55 -13.30
C GLU A 124 -5.54 -3.17 -12.42
N VAL A 125 -5.38 -3.14 -11.08
CA VAL A 125 -6.44 -3.56 -10.16
C VAL A 125 -7.59 -2.56 -10.11
N ARG A 126 -8.74 -3.02 -9.62
CA ARG A 126 -9.85 -2.16 -9.20
C ARG A 126 -9.75 -1.87 -7.71
N ILE A 127 -10.08 -0.64 -7.30
CA ILE A 127 -10.19 -0.29 -5.87
C ILE A 127 -11.65 -0.30 -5.46
N LEU A 128 -11.99 -1.06 -4.42
CA LEU A 128 -13.31 -1.05 -3.78
C LEU A 128 -13.23 -0.28 -2.45
N PRO A 129 -13.61 1.01 -2.40
CA PRO A 129 -13.44 1.81 -1.20
C PRO A 129 -14.53 1.50 -0.15
N VAL A 130 -14.11 1.26 1.09
CA VAL A 130 -15.01 1.01 2.22
C VAL A 130 -14.60 1.90 3.39
N ARG A 131 -15.41 2.91 3.68
CA ARG A 131 -15.12 3.85 4.77
C ARG A 131 -15.57 3.26 6.10
N VAL A 132 -14.60 2.93 6.96
CA VAL A 132 -14.83 2.31 8.28
C VAL A 132 -14.27 3.16 9.42
N ILE A 133 -13.40 4.13 9.12
CA ILE A 133 -12.83 5.07 10.08
C ILE A 133 -12.88 6.51 9.52
N LEU A 134 -12.61 7.49 10.38
CA LEU A 134 -12.49 8.91 10.00
C LEU A 134 -11.04 9.36 10.14
N GLU A 135 -10.65 10.39 9.39
CA GLU A 135 -9.31 10.98 9.49
C GLU A 135 -8.94 11.41 10.91
N SER A 136 -7.65 11.37 11.24
CA SER A 136 -7.17 11.72 12.59
C SER A 136 -7.60 13.12 13.05
N LYS A 137 -7.70 14.06 12.10
CA LYS A 137 -8.11 15.45 12.31
C LYS A 137 -9.61 15.70 12.10
N ASP A 138 -10.40 14.68 11.76
CA ASP A 138 -11.85 14.82 11.62
C ASP A 138 -12.48 15.07 13.00
N PRO A 139 -13.24 16.16 13.20
CA PRO A 139 -13.84 16.49 14.49
C PRO A 139 -14.84 15.45 14.99
N ALA A 140 -15.42 14.64 14.08
CA ALA A 140 -16.33 13.57 14.42
C ALA A 140 -15.62 12.24 14.73
N ARG A 141 -14.28 12.14 14.61
CA ARG A 141 -13.53 10.89 14.87
C ARG A 141 -13.77 10.35 16.28
N ALA A 142 -13.77 11.21 17.30
CA ALA A 142 -14.02 10.80 18.67
C ALA A 142 -15.43 10.20 18.86
N LYS A 143 -16.43 10.74 18.15
CA LYS A 143 -17.80 10.20 18.13
C LYS A 143 -17.82 8.86 17.38
N ALA A 144 -17.20 8.78 16.21
CA ALA A 144 -17.13 7.55 15.42
C ALA A 144 -16.52 6.39 16.21
N ARG A 145 -15.39 6.60 16.89
CA ARG A 145 -14.77 5.56 17.75
C ARG A 145 -15.72 5.04 18.84
N LYS A 146 -16.65 5.87 19.33
CA LYS A 146 -17.62 5.47 20.37
C LYS A 146 -18.89 4.84 19.80
N THR A 147 -19.35 5.28 18.63
CA THR A 147 -20.68 4.91 18.10
C THR A 147 -20.64 3.98 16.89
N ARG A 148 -19.45 3.68 16.34
CA ARG A 148 -19.25 2.88 15.12
C ARG A 148 -18.25 1.75 15.32
N GLY A 149 -18.16 1.18 16.53
CA GLY A 149 -17.24 0.07 16.84
C GLY A 149 -17.40 -1.17 15.95
N THR A 150 -18.59 -1.40 15.36
CA THR A 150 -18.82 -2.53 14.46
C THR A 150 -18.52 -2.25 12.98
N ALA A 151 -18.12 -1.02 12.63
CA ALA A 151 -17.94 -0.62 11.23
C ALA A 151 -16.86 -1.43 10.52
N LEU A 152 -15.75 -1.76 11.20
CA LEU A 152 -14.68 -2.58 10.62
C LEU A 152 -15.17 -3.99 10.28
N ALA A 153 -15.75 -4.70 11.25
CA ALA A 153 -16.28 -6.05 11.04
C ALA A 153 -17.36 -6.10 9.94
N GLN A 154 -18.27 -5.12 9.93
CA GLN A 154 -19.30 -5.01 8.88
C GLN A 154 -18.67 -4.68 7.51
N GLY A 155 -17.64 -3.85 7.48
CA GLY A 155 -16.92 -3.48 6.25
C GLY A 155 -16.19 -4.66 5.63
N ILE A 156 -15.53 -5.49 6.45
CA ILE A 156 -14.83 -6.71 6.00
C ILE A 156 -15.84 -7.67 5.36
N ARG A 157 -16.97 -7.92 6.03
CA ARG A 157 -18.04 -8.77 5.48
C ARG A 157 -18.61 -8.19 4.18
N TRP A 158 -18.90 -6.89 4.16
CA TRP A 158 -19.43 -6.24 2.97
C TRP A 158 -18.46 -6.32 1.79
N ALA A 159 -17.17 -6.06 2.00
CA ALA A 159 -16.15 -6.21 0.95
C ALA A 159 -16.11 -7.65 0.41
N ALA A 160 -16.17 -8.64 1.31
CA ALA A 160 -16.21 -10.05 0.95
C ALA A 160 -17.48 -10.48 0.20
N ASP A 161 -18.57 -9.75 0.35
CA ASP A 161 -19.82 -9.95 -0.38
C ASP A 161 -19.90 -9.18 -1.69
N ASN A 162 -19.02 -8.19 -1.90
CA ASN A 162 -19.08 -7.24 -3.01
C ASN A 162 -17.85 -7.33 -3.93
N GLY A 163 -17.28 -8.53 -4.04
CA GLY A 163 -16.31 -8.88 -5.08
C GLY A 163 -14.87 -8.50 -4.79
N ALA A 164 -14.49 -8.29 -3.53
CA ALA A 164 -13.08 -8.14 -3.17
C ALA A 164 -12.33 -9.48 -3.28
N ASP A 165 -11.11 -9.46 -3.83
CA ASP A 165 -10.16 -10.57 -3.81
C ASP A 165 -9.10 -10.39 -2.73
N VAL A 166 -8.82 -9.12 -2.40
CA VAL A 166 -7.87 -8.70 -1.38
C VAL A 166 -8.52 -7.61 -0.52
N ILE A 167 -8.34 -7.67 0.78
CA ILE A 167 -8.78 -6.64 1.73
C ILE A 167 -7.54 -6.01 2.36
N ASN A 168 -7.36 -4.71 2.13
CA ASN A 168 -6.34 -3.88 2.75
C ASN A 168 -6.90 -3.17 3.99
N LEU A 169 -6.30 -3.45 5.15
CA LEU A 169 -6.60 -2.84 6.44
C LEU A 169 -5.40 -2.00 6.88
N SER A 170 -5.26 -0.79 6.33
CA SER A 170 -4.21 0.17 6.74
C SER A 170 -4.61 0.91 8.03
N LEU A 171 -5.09 0.15 9.01
CA LEU A 171 -5.60 0.63 10.29
C LEU A 171 -5.33 -0.42 11.36
N GLY A 172 -5.33 0.03 12.60
CA GLY A 172 -5.30 -0.86 13.76
C GLY A 172 -5.49 -0.09 15.06
N ASP A 173 -5.84 -0.83 16.11
CA ASP A 173 -5.79 -0.35 17.48
C ASP A 173 -4.58 -0.97 18.17
N ASP A 174 -3.59 -0.14 18.49
CA ASP A 174 -2.40 -0.46 19.29
C ASP A 174 -2.37 0.33 20.62
N SER A 175 -3.53 0.81 21.06
CA SER A 175 -3.70 1.50 22.34
C SER A 175 -3.67 0.55 23.54
N GLU A 176 -3.70 1.10 24.76
CA GLU A 176 -3.78 0.29 26.00
C GLU A 176 -5.05 -0.56 26.08
N SER A 177 -6.12 -0.13 25.42
CA SER A 177 -7.40 -0.85 25.36
C SER A 177 -7.47 -1.84 24.19
N ALA A 178 -6.42 -1.97 23.37
CA ALA A 178 -6.42 -2.89 22.25
C ALA A 178 -6.62 -4.33 22.72
N HIS A 179 -7.63 -4.99 22.19
CA HIS A 179 -8.01 -6.35 22.55
C HIS A 179 -8.65 -7.06 21.35
N PRO A 180 -8.61 -8.40 21.29
CA PRO A 180 -9.35 -9.13 20.27
C PRO A 180 -10.86 -8.89 20.43
N ASP A 181 -11.50 -8.39 19.38
CA ASP A 181 -12.96 -8.35 19.22
C ASP A 181 -13.47 -9.60 18.47
N PRO A 182 -14.48 -10.32 19.00
CA PRO A 182 -15.04 -11.50 18.34
C PRO A 182 -15.75 -11.21 17.00
N GLY A 183 -16.30 -10.00 16.83
CA GLY A 183 -16.96 -9.59 15.59
C GLY A 183 -15.96 -9.37 14.47
N GLU A 184 -14.83 -8.72 14.77
CA GLU A 184 -13.71 -8.57 13.84
C GLU A 184 -13.08 -9.91 13.46
N ASP A 185 -12.79 -10.78 14.43
CA ASP A 185 -12.24 -12.13 14.15
C ASP A 185 -13.20 -12.91 13.23
N SER A 186 -14.49 -12.95 13.58
CA SER A 186 -15.50 -13.63 12.77
C SER A 186 -15.59 -13.09 11.34
N ALA A 187 -15.44 -11.77 11.16
CA ALA A 187 -15.44 -11.15 9.84
C ALA A 187 -14.18 -11.50 9.03
N ILE A 188 -13.01 -11.56 9.67
CA ILE A 188 -11.75 -11.97 9.04
C ILE A 188 -11.81 -13.43 8.61
N GLN A 189 -12.23 -14.33 9.51
CA GLN A 189 -12.39 -15.74 9.17
C GLN A 189 -13.41 -15.93 8.04
N TYR A 190 -14.47 -15.12 8.02
CA TYR A 190 -15.44 -15.12 6.92
C TYR A 190 -14.79 -14.73 5.58
N ALA A 191 -14.02 -13.65 5.52
CA ALA A 191 -13.31 -13.23 4.30
C ALA A 191 -12.32 -14.31 3.83
N LEU A 192 -11.50 -14.84 4.75
CA LEU A 192 -10.54 -15.91 4.44
C LEU A 192 -11.25 -17.17 3.91
N SER A 193 -12.39 -17.55 4.49
CA SER A 193 -13.19 -18.70 4.03
C SER A 193 -13.77 -18.53 2.61
N LYS A 194 -13.90 -17.28 2.16
CA LYS A 194 -14.31 -16.94 0.78
C LYS A 194 -13.14 -16.88 -0.19
N GLY A 195 -11.93 -17.24 0.25
CA GLY A 195 -10.74 -17.24 -0.57
C GLY A 195 -10.16 -15.83 -0.78
N ILE A 196 -10.48 -14.88 0.11
CA ILE A 196 -10.03 -13.48 0.07
C ILE A 196 -8.83 -13.32 0.99
N SER A 197 -7.75 -12.75 0.49
CA SER A 197 -6.56 -12.46 1.31
C SER A 197 -6.78 -11.18 2.11
N VAL A 198 -6.48 -11.21 3.42
CA VAL A 198 -6.59 -10.04 4.30
C VAL A 198 -5.19 -9.58 4.70
N VAL A 199 -4.88 -8.33 4.41
CA VAL A 199 -3.60 -7.69 4.70
C VAL A 199 -3.83 -6.56 5.69
N ALA A 200 -3.01 -6.46 6.73
CA ALA A 200 -3.13 -5.42 7.74
C ALA A 200 -1.77 -4.83 8.13
N SER A 201 -1.77 -3.55 8.49
CA SER A 201 -0.58 -2.88 9.02
C SER A 201 -0.24 -3.39 10.43
N ALA A 202 1.04 -3.64 10.72
CA ALA A 202 1.46 -4.19 12.01
C ALA A 202 1.23 -3.24 13.21
N GLY A 203 1.04 -1.94 12.95
CA GLY A 203 0.89 -0.90 13.97
C GLY A 203 2.09 0.03 14.03
N ASN A 204 1.89 1.23 14.59
CA ASN A 204 2.90 2.29 14.63
C ASN A 204 3.33 2.59 16.09
N GLY A 205 3.19 1.59 16.96
CA GLY A 205 3.44 1.65 18.39
C GLY A 205 4.82 1.13 18.81
N GLY A 206 5.77 0.93 17.88
CA GLY A 206 7.08 0.34 18.15
C GLY A 206 7.86 1.07 19.24
N GLU A 207 7.90 2.39 19.17
CA GLU A 207 8.53 3.25 20.19
C GLU A 207 7.66 3.42 21.45
N LYS A 208 6.45 2.87 21.46
CA LYS A 208 5.44 2.98 22.53
C LYS A 208 5.15 1.64 23.19
N GLY A 209 6.15 0.75 23.22
CA GLY A 209 6.08 -0.55 23.90
C GLY A 209 5.56 -1.70 23.05
N ASP A 210 5.55 -1.54 21.72
CA ASP A 210 5.19 -2.58 20.76
C ASP A 210 3.86 -3.26 21.09
N ARG A 211 2.80 -2.54 21.43
CA ARG A 211 1.53 -3.18 21.82
C ARG A 211 0.96 -4.05 20.69
N ILE A 212 0.25 -5.11 21.05
CA ILE A 212 -0.42 -5.97 20.06
C ILE A 212 -1.43 -5.10 19.31
N SER A 213 -1.39 -5.15 17.98
CA SER A 213 -2.31 -4.41 17.13
C SER A 213 -3.36 -5.36 16.54
N TYR A 214 -4.63 -4.98 16.65
CA TYR A 214 -5.74 -5.63 15.96
C TYR A 214 -6.23 -4.69 14.85
N PRO A 215 -6.48 -5.19 13.62
CA PRO A 215 -6.70 -6.59 13.26
C PRO A 215 -5.45 -7.40 12.85
N ALA A 216 -4.25 -6.82 12.85
CA ALA A 216 -3.03 -7.50 12.38
C ALA A 216 -2.72 -8.81 13.10
N ALA A 217 -3.03 -8.90 14.40
CA ALA A 217 -2.79 -10.08 15.21
C ALA A 217 -3.78 -11.24 14.99
N TYR A 218 -4.82 -11.08 14.17
CA TYR A 218 -5.78 -12.16 13.94
C TYR A 218 -5.19 -13.30 13.09
N PRO A 219 -5.52 -14.57 13.38
CA PRO A 219 -5.07 -15.71 12.59
C PRO A 219 -5.45 -15.59 11.12
N GLY A 220 -4.48 -15.89 10.24
CA GLY A 220 -4.65 -15.85 8.79
C GLY A 220 -4.39 -14.49 8.14
N VAL A 221 -4.39 -13.39 8.90
CA VAL A 221 -4.04 -12.05 8.37
C VAL A 221 -2.57 -11.99 7.98
N ILE A 222 -2.27 -11.38 6.83
CA ILE A 222 -0.91 -11.04 6.42
C ILE A 222 -0.58 -9.69 7.09
N ALA A 223 0.10 -9.75 8.24
CA ALA A 223 0.50 -8.55 8.97
C ALA A 223 1.83 -8.01 8.44
N VAL A 224 1.90 -6.70 8.23
CA VAL A 224 2.99 -6.07 7.49
C VAL A 224 3.72 -5.04 8.35
N ALA A 225 5.00 -5.29 8.59
CA ALA A 225 5.92 -4.35 9.22
C ALA A 225 6.52 -3.37 8.22
N ALA A 226 7.04 -2.24 8.69
CA ALA A 226 7.63 -1.21 7.84
C ALA A 226 9.17 -1.24 7.89
N VAL A 227 9.78 -1.04 6.72
CA VAL A 227 11.22 -0.80 6.54
C VAL A 227 11.47 0.50 5.78
N ASP A 228 12.69 1.02 5.90
CA ASP A 228 13.21 2.13 5.09
C ASP A 228 13.85 1.66 3.78
N GLU A 229 14.44 2.61 3.03
CA GLU A 229 15.09 2.37 1.73
C GLU A 229 16.28 1.41 1.79
N TYR A 230 16.87 1.22 2.98
CA TYR A 230 17.99 0.31 3.21
C TYR A 230 17.53 -1.08 3.69
N GLY A 231 16.22 -1.31 3.77
CA GLY A 231 15.65 -2.54 4.34
C GLY A 231 15.76 -2.60 5.87
N THR A 232 16.09 -1.49 6.52
CA THR A 232 16.18 -1.41 7.97
C THR A 232 14.79 -1.25 8.57
N HIS A 233 14.52 -1.98 9.66
CA HIS A 233 13.25 -1.87 10.38
C HIS A 233 12.99 -0.42 10.84
N ALA A 234 11.82 0.12 10.51
CA ALA A 234 11.42 1.46 10.93
C ALA A 234 11.08 1.48 12.44
N SER A 235 11.63 2.41 13.21
CA SER A 235 11.49 2.41 14.68
C SER A 235 10.04 2.45 15.17
N PHE A 236 9.16 3.15 14.44
CA PHE A 236 7.73 3.21 14.77
C PHE A 236 6.99 1.89 14.54
N SER A 237 7.51 1.01 13.68
CA SER A 237 6.83 -0.23 13.31
C SER A 237 6.77 -1.18 14.52
N THR A 238 5.56 -1.64 14.84
CA THR A 238 5.36 -2.56 15.97
C THR A 238 6.03 -3.90 15.70
N ARG A 239 6.84 -4.37 16.66
CA ARG A 239 7.57 -5.64 16.61
C ARG A 239 6.84 -6.73 17.37
N ARG A 240 6.23 -7.69 16.67
CA ARG A 240 5.45 -8.78 17.28
C ARG A 240 5.44 -10.08 16.47
N TRP A 241 5.13 -11.16 17.17
CA TRP A 241 5.00 -12.53 16.66
C TRP A 241 4.06 -12.70 15.45
N TYR A 242 3.15 -11.76 15.21
CA TYR A 242 2.23 -11.82 14.07
C TYR A 242 2.80 -11.25 12.77
N ALA A 243 3.92 -10.52 12.81
CA ALA A 243 4.56 -9.97 11.61
C ALA A 243 4.83 -11.08 10.58
N THR A 244 4.22 -10.97 9.39
CA THR A 244 4.36 -11.96 8.33
C THR A 244 5.52 -11.57 7.42
N VAL A 245 5.48 -10.36 6.86
CA VAL A 245 6.54 -9.80 6.02
C VAL A 245 6.70 -8.33 6.34
N SER A 246 7.67 -7.69 5.71
CA SER A 246 7.87 -6.25 5.73
C SER A 246 7.84 -5.65 4.32
N ALA A 247 7.57 -4.35 4.25
CA ALA A 247 7.56 -3.60 3.01
C ALA A 247 7.95 -2.12 3.28
N PRO A 248 8.29 -1.35 2.25
CA PRO A 248 8.55 0.08 2.35
C PRO A 248 7.48 0.83 3.12
N GLY A 249 7.88 1.59 4.14
CA GLY A 249 6.96 2.41 4.95
C GLY A 249 7.56 3.70 5.47
N VAL A 250 8.75 4.09 5.00
CA VAL A 250 9.43 5.36 5.32
C VAL A 250 9.63 6.13 4.03
N ASP A 251 9.40 7.44 4.08
CA ASP A 251 9.55 8.36 2.95
C ASP A 251 8.83 7.88 1.67
N ILE A 252 7.54 7.59 1.81
CA ILE A 252 6.70 7.06 0.74
C ILE A 252 5.92 8.20 0.10
N VAL A 253 6.09 8.38 -1.21
CA VAL A 253 5.29 9.33 -1.98
C VAL A 253 3.88 8.80 -2.17
N VAL A 254 2.89 9.62 -1.82
CA VAL A 254 1.47 9.27 -1.85
C VAL A 254 0.62 10.34 -2.55
N ALA A 255 -0.48 9.89 -3.17
CA ALA A 255 -1.50 10.75 -3.76
C ALA A 255 -2.46 11.31 -2.70
N ASN A 256 -2.88 12.56 -2.86
CA ASN A 256 -3.78 13.23 -1.93
C ASN A 256 -5.05 13.75 -2.66
N PRO A 257 -6.23 13.75 -2.02
CA PRO A 257 -7.47 14.26 -2.61
C PRO A 257 -7.41 15.67 -3.22
N ASP A 258 -6.50 16.53 -2.78
CA ASP A 258 -6.27 17.86 -3.36
C ASP A 258 -5.57 17.85 -4.74
N GLY A 259 -5.23 16.68 -5.27
CA GLY A 259 -4.55 16.49 -6.54
C GLY A 259 -3.02 16.62 -6.46
N HIS A 260 -2.46 16.79 -5.26
CA HIS A 260 -1.03 16.91 -5.03
C HIS A 260 -0.45 15.62 -4.42
N TYR A 261 0.87 15.59 -4.31
CA TYR A 261 1.64 14.47 -3.77
C TYR A 261 2.37 14.88 -2.51
N TYR A 262 2.46 13.97 -1.57
CA TYR A 262 3.10 14.18 -0.27
C TYR A 262 3.99 12.99 0.09
N ILE A 263 4.91 13.20 1.03
CA ILE A 263 5.73 12.14 1.60
C ILE A 263 5.11 11.75 2.95
N GLU A 264 4.79 10.47 3.10
CA GLU A 264 4.22 9.89 4.32
C GLU A 264 5.05 8.70 4.82
N TRP A 265 4.75 8.27 6.04
CA TRP A 265 5.35 7.12 6.68
C TRP A 265 4.28 6.33 7.44
N GLY A 266 4.55 5.04 7.66
CA GLY A 266 3.71 4.17 8.48
C GLY A 266 3.63 2.74 7.96
N THR A 267 3.27 1.83 8.85
CA THR A 267 2.94 0.44 8.49
C THR A 267 1.71 0.36 7.57
N SER A 268 0.89 1.41 7.53
CA SER A 268 -0.19 1.60 6.56
C SER A 268 0.29 1.53 5.10
N ALA A 269 1.37 2.25 4.76
CA ALA A 269 1.93 2.27 3.42
C ALA A 269 2.53 0.89 3.06
N ALA A 270 3.22 0.27 4.01
CA ALA A 270 3.75 -1.08 3.86
C ALA A 270 2.63 -2.11 3.57
N ALA A 271 1.52 -2.04 4.31
CA ALA A 271 0.34 -2.88 4.06
C ALA A 271 -0.29 -2.65 2.69
N ALA A 272 -0.32 -1.40 2.21
CA ALA A 272 -0.80 -1.08 0.87
C ALA A 272 0.09 -1.69 -0.22
N PHE A 273 1.42 -1.62 -0.09
CA PHE A 273 2.34 -2.31 -1.00
C PHE A 273 2.11 -3.82 -1.00
N VAL A 274 2.02 -4.46 0.17
CA VAL A 274 1.76 -5.90 0.25
C VAL A 274 0.39 -6.26 -0.31
N SER A 275 -0.64 -5.44 -0.13
CA SER A 275 -1.95 -5.66 -0.74
C SER A 275 -1.89 -5.68 -2.27
N GLY A 276 -1.10 -4.78 -2.87
CA GLY A 276 -0.84 -4.84 -4.30
C GLY A 276 0.01 -6.05 -4.71
N ALA A 277 1.04 -6.43 -3.94
CA ALA A 277 1.81 -7.64 -4.19
C ALA A 277 0.93 -8.91 -4.17
N VAL A 278 0.02 -9.02 -3.19
CA VAL A 278 -0.99 -10.08 -3.11
C VAL A 278 -1.89 -10.05 -4.34
N ALA A 279 -2.31 -8.88 -4.80
CA ALA A 279 -3.13 -8.74 -6.01
C ALA A 279 -2.38 -9.19 -7.28
N LEU A 280 -1.09 -8.90 -7.41
CA LEU A 280 -0.26 -9.39 -8.51
C LEU A 280 -0.16 -10.92 -8.49
N VAL A 281 0.10 -11.52 -7.32
CA VAL A 281 0.12 -12.99 -7.15
C VAL A 281 -1.23 -13.60 -7.50
N ARG A 282 -2.33 -13.02 -7.02
CA ARG A 282 -3.69 -13.50 -7.29
C ARG A 282 -4.06 -13.41 -8.78
N ALA A 283 -3.63 -12.35 -9.46
CA ALA A 283 -3.85 -12.19 -10.90
C ALA A 283 -3.09 -13.25 -11.72
N ALA A 284 -1.85 -13.58 -11.31
CA ALA A 284 -1.07 -14.63 -11.95
C ALA A 284 -1.56 -16.04 -11.60
N HIS A 285 -2.06 -16.24 -10.38
CA HIS A 285 -2.44 -17.54 -9.82
C HIS A 285 -3.83 -17.51 -9.17
N PRO A 286 -4.91 -17.37 -9.96
CA PRO A 286 -6.27 -17.16 -9.44
C PRO A 286 -6.81 -18.33 -8.60
N GLY A 287 -6.21 -19.52 -8.71
CA GLY A 287 -6.60 -20.71 -7.95
C GLY A 287 -5.97 -20.83 -6.56
N LEU A 288 -4.98 -20.00 -6.19
CA LEU A 288 -4.35 -20.09 -4.88
C LEU A 288 -5.24 -19.54 -3.78
N ASP A 289 -5.35 -20.28 -2.69
CA ASP A 289 -6.08 -19.85 -1.50
C ASP A 289 -5.27 -18.84 -0.64
N PRO A 290 -5.91 -18.11 0.30
CA PRO A 290 -5.21 -17.12 1.12
C PRO A 290 -4.05 -17.68 1.95
N ALA A 291 -4.13 -18.93 2.41
CA ALA A 291 -3.06 -19.55 3.18
C ALA A 291 -1.85 -19.86 2.29
N GLN A 292 -2.10 -20.30 1.06
CA GLN A 292 -1.06 -20.50 0.04
C GLN A 292 -0.39 -19.19 -0.32
N ILE A 293 -1.16 -18.12 -0.56
CA ILE A 293 -0.59 -16.80 -0.87
C ILE A 293 0.24 -16.29 0.32
N LYS A 294 -0.29 -16.36 1.55
CA LYS A 294 0.45 -15.96 2.75
C LYS A 294 1.76 -16.73 2.90
N LYS A 295 1.75 -18.05 2.68
CA LYS A 295 2.95 -18.88 2.75
C LYS A 295 3.94 -18.52 1.64
N LEU A 296 3.45 -18.30 0.43
CA LEU A 296 4.26 -17.91 -0.73
C LEU A 296 5.04 -16.63 -0.44
N LEU A 297 4.36 -15.58 0.04
CA LEU A 297 5.01 -14.32 0.40
C LEU A 297 6.06 -14.50 1.49
N ALA A 298 5.83 -15.38 2.47
CA ALA A 298 6.78 -15.68 3.53
C ALA A 298 8.00 -16.45 3.00
N ASP A 299 7.79 -17.49 2.18
CA ASP A 299 8.84 -18.34 1.65
C ASP A 299 9.75 -17.62 0.64
N THR A 300 9.21 -16.61 -0.06
CA THR A 300 9.93 -15.86 -1.10
C THR A 300 10.33 -14.45 -0.67
N ALA A 301 10.15 -14.10 0.60
CA ALA A 301 10.60 -12.83 1.13
C ALA A 301 12.14 -12.73 1.00
N ARG A 302 12.62 -11.55 0.65
CA ARG A 302 14.06 -11.24 0.57
C ARG A 302 14.59 -10.72 1.89
N ASP A 303 15.91 -10.78 2.03
CA ASP A 303 16.64 -10.27 3.20
C ASP A 303 16.07 -10.81 4.52
N ALA A 304 15.76 -12.12 4.49
CA ALA A 304 15.24 -12.83 5.65
C ALA A 304 16.20 -12.66 6.85
N PRO A 305 15.66 -12.50 8.06
CA PRO A 305 16.47 -12.46 9.28
C PRO A 305 17.34 -13.73 9.42
N ALA A 306 18.41 -13.66 10.21
CA ALA A 306 19.39 -14.76 10.35
C ALA A 306 18.75 -16.11 10.72
N GLU A 307 17.71 -16.10 11.55
CA GLU A 307 16.95 -17.28 11.99
C GLU A 307 15.75 -17.59 11.08
N GLY A 308 15.68 -16.99 9.89
CA GLY A 308 14.61 -17.14 8.90
C GLY A 308 13.36 -16.30 9.17
N ARG A 309 13.15 -15.82 10.40
CA ARG A 309 12.09 -14.89 10.78
C ARG A 309 12.49 -14.09 12.02
N ASP A 310 12.05 -12.84 12.13
CA ASP A 310 12.04 -12.08 13.39
C ASP A 310 10.72 -11.32 13.59
N ASP A 311 10.50 -10.76 14.77
CA ASP A 311 9.27 -10.02 15.10
C ASP A 311 9.21 -8.62 14.49
N ALA A 312 10.33 -8.12 13.97
CA ALA A 312 10.45 -6.78 13.40
C ALA A 312 10.14 -6.76 11.90
N ARG A 313 10.54 -7.79 11.16
CA ARG A 313 10.43 -7.88 9.69
C ARG A 313 9.63 -9.10 9.22
N GLY A 314 9.20 -9.96 10.14
CA GLY A 314 8.61 -11.24 9.77
C GLY A 314 9.65 -12.08 9.02
N TYR A 315 9.27 -12.64 7.88
CA TYR A 315 10.16 -13.45 7.03
C TYR A 315 11.09 -12.61 6.13
N GLY A 316 11.01 -11.29 6.16
CA GLY A 316 11.81 -10.40 5.31
C GLY A 316 10.96 -9.43 4.50
N ILE A 317 11.55 -8.82 3.48
CA ILE A 317 10.89 -7.85 2.60
C ILE A 317 10.13 -8.60 1.51
N VAL A 318 8.87 -8.25 1.26
CA VAL A 318 8.05 -8.90 0.23
C VAL A 318 8.68 -8.78 -1.17
N ASP A 319 8.69 -9.88 -1.93
CA ASP A 319 9.09 -9.88 -3.34
C ASP A 319 7.97 -10.47 -4.21
N PRO A 320 7.14 -9.63 -4.87
CA PRO A 320 6.05 -10.10 -5.71
C PRO A 320 6.51 -10.90 -6.93
N ALA A 321 7.68 -10.62 -7.50
CA ALA A 321 8.17 -11.32 -8.68
C ALA A 321 8.55 -12.77 -8.32
N GLU A 322 9.32 -12.96 -7.25
CA GLU A 322 9.70 -14.28 -6.76
C GLU A 322 8.48 -15.07 -6.26
N ALA A 323 7.51 -14.40 -5.62
CA ALA A 323 6.25 -15.02 -5.23
C ALA A 323 5.48 -15.53 -6.46
N ILE A 324 5.29 -14.71 -7.50
CA ILE A 324 4.63 -15.13 -8.74
C ILE A 324 5.36 -16.32 -9.37
N GLU A 325 6.69 -16.30 -9.45
CA GLU A 325 7.44 -17.42 -10.02
C GLU A 325 7.23 -18.72 -9.22
N ALA A 326 7.40 -18.66 -7.90
CA ALA A 326 7.24 -19.82 -7.03
C ALA A 326 5.81 -20.37 -7.02
N GLY A 327 4.79 -19.51 -7.18
CA GLY A 327 3.38 -19.87 -7.18
C GLY A 327 3.01 -20.85 -8.30
N SER A 328 3.74 -20.81 -9.42
CA SER A 328 3.53 -21.70 -10.57
C SER A 328 3.74 -23.19 -10.25
N ARG A 329 4.38 -23.50 -9.11
CA ARG A 329 4.66 -24.86 -8.65
C ARG A 329 3.63 -25.40 -7.67
N LEU A 330 2.68 -24.58 -7.22
CA LEU A 330 1.68 -24.96 -6.22
C LEU A 330 0.39 -25.43 -6.88
N ARG A 331 -0.22 -26.47 -6.30
CA ARG A 331 -1.58 -26.91 -6.66
C ARG A 331 -2.60 -26.21 -5.76
N PRO A 332 -3.71 -25.67 -6.29
CA PRO A 332 -4.79 -25.08 -5.49
C PRO A 332 -5.23 -25.96 -4.31
N GLY A 333 -5.34 -25.38 -3.11
CA GLY A 333 -5.92 -26.03 -1.92
C GLY A 333 -5.06 -27.10 -1.23
N GLU A 334 -3.84 -27.35 -1.70
CA GLU A 334 -2.97 -28.40 -1.15
C GLU A 334 -2.59 -28.16 0.32
N LEU A 335 -2.39 -26.89 0.72
CA LEU A 335 -2.14 -26.54 2.12
C LEU A 335 -3.42 -26.65 2.97
N SER A 336 -4.57 -26.20 2.47
CA SER A 336 -5.86 -26.31 3.15
C SER A 336 -6.25 -27.76 3.43
N ALA A 337 -5.97 -28.67 2.48
CA ALA A 337 -6.16 -30.10 2.67
C ALA A 337 -5.22 -30.69 3.74
N GLN A 338 -3.99 -30.21 3.84
CA GLN A 338 -3.02 -30.62 4.87
C GLN A 338 -3.41 -30.12 6.27
N THR A 339 -3.88 -28.88 6.42
CA THR A 339 -4.39 -28.37 7.71
C THR A 339 -5.71 -29.02 8.13
N ALA A 340 -6.60 -29.32 7.17
CA ALA A 340 -7.85 -30.05 7.44
C ALA A 340 -7.59 -31.51 7.87
N THR A 341 -6.62 -32.19 7.26
CA THR A 341 -6.21 -33.55 7.66
C THR A 341 -5.38 -33.58 8.94
N ALA A 342 -4.64 -32.51 9.24
CA ALA A 342 -3.93 -32.31 10.52
C ALA A 342 -4.84 -31.85 11.67
N GLY A 343 -6.17 -31.98 11.52
CA GLY A 343 -7.19 -31.45 12.42
C GLY A 343 -6.78 -31.43 13.89
N HIS A 344 -6.73 -30.22 14.47
CA HIS A 344 -6.79 -29.90 15.90
C HIS A 344 -6.14 -30.90 16.89
N ARG A 345 -5.00 -31.50 16.54
CA ARG A 345 -4.33 -32.50 17.40
C ARG A 345 -3.30 -31.92 18.36
N ARG A 346 -3.12 -30.59 18.42
CA ARG A 346 -2.36 -29.96 19.51
C ARG A 346 -3.07 -28.71 20.02
N LYS A 347 -3.75 -28.87 21.16
CA LYS A 347 -4.03 -27.76 22.08
C LYS A 347 -2.69 -27.24 22.58
N PHE A 348 -2.17 -26.16 22.01
CA PHE A 348 -1.23 -25.34 22.73
C PHE A 348 -2.04 -24.39 23.63
N PHE A 349 -2.37 -24.88 24.82
CA PHE A 349 -2.61 -24.02 25.98
C PHE A 349 -1.30 -24.00 26.77
N GLY A 350 -0.57 -22.91 26.67
CA GLY A 350 0.70 -22.69 27.37
C GLY A 350 1.17 -21.27 27.09
N PRO A 351 1.97 -20.64 27.99
CA PRO A 351 2.55 -19.35 27.69
C PRO A 351 3.38 -19.53 26.43
N GLY A 352 3.29 -18.61 25.47
CA GLY A 352 4.02 -18.68 24.21
C GLY A 352 5.54 -18.87 24.38
N PRO A 353 6.30 -18.92 23.28
CA PRO A 353 7.76 -19.05 23.36
C PRO A 353 8.37 -18.13 24.42
N THR A 354 9.22 -18.72 25.23
CA THR A 354 9.71 -18.20 26.52
C THR A 354 10.74 -17.09 26.29
N PRO A 355 10.67 -15.95 26.99
CA PRO A 355 11.79 -14.99 27.08
C PRO A 355 12.87 -15.50 28.05
N PRO A 356 14.12 -14.98 28.04
CA PRO A 356 14.71 -13.93 27.20
C PRO A 356 15.64 -14.42 26.08
#